data_AF-A0A843GKA8-F1
#
_entry.id   AF-A0A843GKA8-F1
#
_cell.length_a   1.000
_cell.length_b   1.000
_cell.length_c   1.000
_cell.angle_alpha   90.00
_cell.angle_beta   90.00
_cell.angle_gamma   90.00
#
_symmetry.space_group_name_H-M   'P 1'
#
loop_
_entity.id
_entity.type
_entity.pdbx_description
1 polymer ?
#
loop_
_entity_poly.entity_id
_entity_poly.type
_entity_poly.pdbx_seq_one_letter_code
_entity_poly.pdbx_strand_id
1 'polypeptide(L)'
;MVEKDGKFKTVQCKCTDTKSNTIDLRSKGGTKGSIYDVLVDHPNLDYLFCVDSTRNLFLIPINDLVQENIRHSISLRTKPTSNGQGFQTYVYLVS
;
A
#
# COMPACT_ATOMS: atom_id res chain seq x y z
N MET A 1 -13.28 -4.84 -4.88
CA MET A 1 -13.63 -6.10 -4.19
C MET A 1 -13.31 -7.25 -5.14
N VAL A 2 -12.74 -8.33 -4.63
CA VAL A 2 -12.37 -9.53 -5.36
C VAL A 2 -13.09 -10.71 -4.71
N GLU A 3 -13.66 -11.59 -5.51
CA GLU A 3 -14.27 -12.85 -5.08
C GLU A 3 -13.42 -14.00 -5.63
N LYS A 4 -13.16 -14.98 -4.77
CA LYS A 4 -12.55 -16.25 -5.18
C LYS A 4 -13.03 -17.37 -4.26
N ASP A 5 -13.53 -18.45 -4.84
CA ASP A 5 -14.00 -19.64 -4.12
C ASP A 5 -15.02 -19.32 -3.00
N GLY A 6 -15.92 -18.37 -3.26
CA GLY A 6 -16.93 -17.89 -2.30
C GLY A 6 -16.39 -16.93 -1.23
N LYS A 7 -15.10 -16.57 -1.27
CA LYS A 7 -14.48 -15.65 -0.32
C LYS A 7 -14.36 -14.26 -0.93
N PHE A 8 -14.98 -13.28 -0.27
CA PHE A 8 -14.90 -11.88 -0.66
C PHE A 8 -13.76 -11.19 0.08
N LYS A 9 -12.95 -10.46 -0.69
CA LYS A 9 -11.86 -9.63 -0.18
C LYS A 9 -11.97 -8.21 -0.70
N THR A 10 -11.80 -7.24 0.17
CA THR A 10 -11.77 -5.83 -0.19
C THR A 10 -10.33 -5.44 -0.51
N VAL A 11 -10.17 -4.65 -1.57
CA VAL A 11 -8.86 -4.27 -2.08
C VAL A 11 -8.90 -2.79 -2.39
N GLN A 12 -7.94 -2.05 -1.87
CA GLN A 12 -7.70 -0.67 -2.26
C GLN A 12 -6.57 -0.66 -3.28
N CYS A 13 -6.78 0.01 -4.40
CA CYS A 13 -5.76 0.14 -5.44
C CYS A 13 -5.11 1.52 -5.33
N LYS A 14 -3.78 1.57 -5.41
CA LYS A 14 -3.01 2.81 -5.59
C LYS A 14 -1.92 2.61 -6.64
N CYS A 15 -1.57 3.68 -7.33
CA CYS A 15 -0.44 3.67 -8.26
C CYS A 15 0.43 4.90 -8.01
N THR A 16 1.68 4.82 -8.44
CA THR A 16 2.61 5.95 -8.38
C THR A 16 3.49 5.95 -9.62
N ASP A 17 3.60 7.12 -10.24
CA ASP A 17 4.55 7.41 -11.32
C ASP A 17 5.75 8.24 -10.81
N THR A 18 5.78 8.54 -9.50
CA THR A 18 6.77 9.41 -8.89
C THR A 18 8.14 8.73 -8.81
N LYS A 19 9.21 9.52 -8.95
CA LYS A 19 10.59 9.03 -8.81
C LYS A 19 10.89 8.40 -7.45
N SER A 20 10.20 8.83 -6.40
CA SER A 20 10.37 8.27 -5.06
C SER A 20 9.62 6.95 -4.85
N ASN A 21 8.88 6.47 -5.86
CA ASN A 21 8.05 5.26 -5.81
C ASN A 21 7.21 5.16 -4.53
N THR A 22 6.71 6.30 -4.05
CA THR A 22 6.01 6.39 -2.77
C THR A 22 4.51 6.30 -2.99
N ILE A 23 3.84 5.53 -2.12
CA ILE A 23 2.38 5.45 -2.01
C ILE A 23 1.98 6.16 -0.73
N ASP A 24 1.19 7.23 -0.84
CA ASP A 24 0.57 7.89 0.31
C ASP A 24 -0.65 7.06 0.74
N LEU A 25 -0.71 6.69 2.02
CA LEU A 25 -1.81 5.93 2.61
C LEU A 25 -2.95 6.86 3.07
N ARG A 26 -2.72 8.16 3.05
CA ARG A 26 -3.69 9.17 3.47
C ARG A 26 -4.46 9.71 2.28
N SER A 27 -5.68 10.13 2.55
CA SER A 27 -6.55 10.78 1.59
C SER A 27 -6.64 12.27 1.92
N LYS A 28 -6.29 13.10 0.92
CA LYS A 28 -6.24 14.58 1.01
C LYS A 28 -6.87 15.27 -0.22
N GLY A 29 -7.56 14.51 -1.08
CA GLY A 29 -8.21 15.06 -2.27
C GLY A 29 -9.30 16.06 -1.90
N GLY A 30 -9.30 17.24 -2.51
CA GLY A 30 -10.31 18.27 -2.26
C GLY A 30 -10.18 18.98 -0.90
N THR A 31 -9.20 18.60 -0.09
CA THR A 31 -8.84 19.29 1.14
C THR A 31 -7.58 20.10 0.90
N LYS A 32 -7.45 21.27 1.53
CA LYS A 32 -6.25 22.14 1.41
C LYS A 32 -5.05 21.56 2.15
N GLY A 33 -4.74 20.28 1.91
CA GLY A 33 -3.67 19.52 2.56
C GLY A 33 -4.07 18.79 3.84
N SER A 34 -5.28 18.99 4.37
CA SER A 34 -5.74 18.26 5.56
C SER A 34 -6.05 16.80 5.23
N ILE A 35 -5.72 15.90 6.15
CA ILE A 35 -6.02 14.48 6.01
C ILE A 35 -7.46 14.29 6.48
N TYR A 36 -8.32 13.71 5.63
CA TYR A 36 -9.69 13.37 6.03
C TYR A 36 -9.86 11.86 6.25
N ASP A 37 -8.95 11.04 5.74
CA ASP A 37 -9.02 9.59 5.86
C ASP A 37 -7.63 8.96 5.73
N VAL A 38 -7.46 7.80 6.36
CA VAL A 38 -6.21 7.01 6.36
C VAL A 38 -6.55 5.55 6.12
N LEU A 39 -5.90 4.96 5.12
CA LEU A 39 -6.21 3.63 4.62
C LEU A 39 -6.21 2.54 5.69
N VAL A 40 -5.28 2.58 6.63
CA VAL A 40 -5.15 1.56 7.70
C VAL A 40 -6.21 1.67 8.80
N ASP A 41 -7.04 2.73 8.78
CA ASP A 41 -8.13 2.91 9.74
C ASP A 41 -9.43 2.20 9.28
N HIS A 42 -9.41 1.53 8.13
CA HIS A 42 -10.54 0.76 7.60
C HIS A 42 -10.40 -0.72 7.98
N PRO A 43 -11.08 -1.21 9.05
CA PRO A 43 -10.91 -2.58 9.53
C PRO A 43 -11.41 -3.64 8.54
N ASN A 44 -12.28 -3.25 7.61
CA ASN A 44 -12.84 -4.13 6.59
C ASN A 44 -11.98 -4.15 5.31
N LEU A 45 -10.82 -3.49 5.28
CA LEU A 45 -9.92 -3.48 4.13
C LEU A 45 -8.90 -4.61 4.24
N ASP A 46 -8.92 -5.58 3.32
CA ASP A 46 -8.02 -6.74 3.41
C ASP A 46 -6.65 -6.46 2.79
N TYR A 47 -6.61 -5.84 1.60
CA TYR A 47 -5.38 -5.66 0.84
C TYR A 47 -5.20 -4.25 0.27
N LEU A 48 -3.95 -3.84 0.16
CA LEU A 48 -3.48 -2.74 -0.67
C LEU A 48 -2.79 -3.31 -1.91
N PHE A 49 -3.39 -3.10 -3.07
CA PHE A 49 -2.78 -3.41 -4.36
C PHE A 49 -2.08 -2.16 -4.92
N CYS A 50 -0.80 -2.28 -5.24
CA CYS A 50 0.03 -1.17 -5.68
C CYS A 50 0.73 -1.45 -7.01
N VAL A 51 0.88 -0.40 -7.82
CA VAL A 51 1.66 -0.43 -9.06
C VAL A 51 2.67 0.70 -9.04
N ASP A 52 3.94 0.39 -9.34
CA ASP A 52 4.99 1.40 -9.49
C ASP A 52 5.14 1.91 -10.93
N SER A 53 6.02 2.89 -11.11
CA SER A 53 6.31 3.53 -12.39
C SER A 53 6.87 2.57 -13.46
N THR A 54 7.46 1.46 -13.02
CA THR A 54 8.02 0.39 -13.87
C THR A 54 7.07 -0.80 -14.04
N ARG A 55 5.82 -0.66 -13.62
CA ARG A 55 4.77 -1.68 -13.69
C ARG A 55 5.03 -2.92 -12.83
N ASN A 56 5.89 -2.81 -11.81
CA ASN A 56 5.94 -3.85 -10.78
C ASN A 56 4.65 -3.78 -9.96
N LEU A 57 4.13 -4.96 -9.62
CA LEU A 57 2.86 -5.12 -8.92
C LEU A 57 3.13 -5.61 -7.49
N PHE A 58 2.44 -5.03 -6.53
CA PHE A 58 2.58 -5.37 -5.11
C PHE A 58 1.20 -5.66 -4.51
N LEU A 59 1.08 -6.72 -3.73
CA LEU A 59 -0.15 -7.06 -3.01
C LEU A 59 0.13 -7.18 -1.51
N ILE A 60 -0.17 -6.12 -0.77
CA ILE A 60 0.21 -5.96 0.63
C ILE A 60 -1.03 -6.18 1.52
N PRO A 61 -1.01 -7.11 2.48
CA PRO A 61 -2.06 -7.22 3.50
C PRO A 61 -2.12 -5.95 4.36
N ILE A 62 -3.32 -5.43 4.63
CA ILE A 62 -3.46 -4.23 5.49
C ILE A 62 -2.97 -4.51 6.91
N ASN A 63 -3.19 -5.71 7.41
CA ASN A 63 -2.74 -6.09 8.75
C ASN A 63 -1.23 -5.94 8.94
N ASP A 64 -0.43 -6.18 7.90
CA ASP A 64 1.02 -6.06 7.99
C ASP A 64 1.44 -4.58 8.10
N LEU A 65 0.72 -3.67 7.43
CA LEU A 65 0.90 -2.23 7.60
C LEU A 65 0.49 -1.77 9.01
N VAL A 66 -0.59 -2.32 9.55
CA VAL A 66 -1.07 -2.01 10.91
C VAL A 66 -0.08 -2.49 11.97
N GLN A 67 0.42 -3.72 11.85
CA GLN A 67 1.40 -4.32 12.77
C GLN A 67 2.72 -3.53 12.80
N GLU A 68 3.16 -3.04 11.65
CA GLU A 68 4.36 -2.21 11.50
C GLU A 68 4.08 -0.71 11.81
N ASN A 69 2.87 -0.37 12.27
CA ASN A 69 2.42 0.99 12.59
C ASN A 69 2.63 1.99 11.44
N ILE A 70 2.46 1.54 10.20
CA ILE A 70 2.62 2.36 9.00
C ILE A 70 1.32 3.08 8.67
N ARG A 71 1.27 4.39 8.93
CA ARG A 71 0.05 5.19 8.76
C ARG A 71 0.10 6.20 7.62
N HIS A 72 1.27 6.63 7.20
CA HIS A 72 1.40 7.78 6.29
C HIS A 72 1.73 7.39 4.86
N SER A 73 2.78 6.59 4.67
CA SER A 73 3.26 6.25 3.33
C SER A 73 4.19 5.06 3.37
N ILE A 74 4.30 4.38 2.23
CA ILE A 74 5.30 3.34 1.97
C ILE A 74 6.08 3.68 0.70
N SER A 75 7.33 3.21 0.62
CA SER A 75 8.09 3.22 -0.62
C SER A 75 8.06 1.83 -1.24
N LEU A 76 7.65 1.74 -2.50
CA LEU A 76 7.66 0.50 -3.27
C LEU A 76 9.10 0.18 -3.70
N ARG A 77 9.55 -1.03 -3.36
CA ARG A 77 10.91 -1.50 -3.59
C ARG A 77 10.84 -2.95 -4.02
N THR A 78 11.56 -3.29 -5.09
CA THR A 78 11.69 -4.67 -5.59
C THR A 78 12.86 -5.43 -4.97
N LYS A 79 13.66 -4.75 -4.15
CA LYS A 79 14.84 -5.31 -3.46
C LYS A 79 14.89 -4.79 -2.03
N PRO A 80 15.52 -5.53 -1.09
CA PRO A 80 15.76 -5.07 0.26
C PRO A 80 16.65 -3.81 0.27
N THR A 81 16.44 -2.95 1.26
CA THR A 81 17.38 -1.85 1.54
C THR A 81 18.63 -2.40 2.21
N SER A 82 19.79 -1.80 1.90
CA SER A 82 21.09 -2.24 2.44
C SER A 82 21.16 -2.22 3.98
N ASN A 83 20.35 -1.39 4.62
CA ASN A 83 20.26 -1.25 6.07
C ASN A 83 18.95 -1.81 6.66
N GLY A 84 18.12 -2.48 5.85
CA GLY A 84 16.82 -3.03 6.29
C GLY A 84 15.80 -1.99 6.73
N GLN A 85 16.02 -0.68 6.51
CA GLN A 85 15.12 0.37 6.99
C GLN A 85 13.84 0.48 6.17
N GLY A 86 12.76 0.80 6.90
CA GLY A 86 11.41 1.02 6.37
C GLY A 86 10.65 -0.28 6.13
N PHE A 87 9.40 -0.14 5.66
CA PHE A 87 8.56 -1.29 5.34
C PHE A 87 9.11 -2.04 4.12
N GLN A 88 9.32 -3.36 4.27
CA GLN A 88 10.02 -4.19 3.29
C GLN A 88 9.07 -4.66 2.18
N THR A 89 8.70 -3.75 1.27
CA THR A 89 7.68 -4.01 0.23
C THR A 89 8.04 -5.11 -0.78
N TYR A 90 9.32 -5.47 -0.92
CA TYR A 90 9.78 -6.48 -1.87
C TYR A 90 9.24 -7.89 -1.58
N VAL A 91 8.86 -8.18 -0.32
CA VAL A 91 8.28 -9.49 0.05
C VAL A 91 6.87 -9.68 -0.50
N TYR A 92 6.22 -8.59 -0.92
CA TYR A 92 4.85 -8.58 -1.46
C TYR A 92 4.81 -8.39 -2.99
N LEU A 93 5.97 -8.49 -3.65
CA LEU A 93 6.07 -8.40 -5.11
C LEU A 93 5.32 -9.58 -5.76
N VAL A 94 4.44 -9.28 -6.71
CA VAL A 94 3.69 -10.30 -7.46
C VAL A 94 4.53 -10.74 -8.66
N SER A 95 4.87 -12.04 -8.69
CA SER A 95 5.64 -12.72 -9.74
C SER A 95 4.76 -13.47 -10.73
#